data_AF-A0A3M0SP32-F1
#
_entry.id   AF-A0A3M0SP32-F1
#
_cell.length_a   1.000
_cell.length_b   1.000
_cell.length_c   1.000
_cell.angle_alpha   90.00
_cell.angle_beta   90.00
_cell.angle_gamma   90.00
#
_symmetry.space_group_name_H-M   'P 1'
#
loop_
_entity.id
_entity.type
_entity.pdbx_description
1 polymer ?
#
loop_
_entity_poly.entity_id
_entity_poly.type
_entity_poly.pdbx_seq_one_letter_code
_entity_poly.pdbx_strand_id
1 'polypeptide(L)'
;MKVEKEDVKKVLLELFNEDGEEREGKKFVFPRNVEASYNLIPGLTGMDVIKYISIPAIISILILAIPPYSVAALWIIKVIVVLLIMACGFILAIARPIRFRNNIRCVEHIKTILSFYSRQKKFFLRPKKRGEIK
;
A
#
# COMPACT_ATOMS: atom_id res chain seq x y z
N MET A 1 33.44 27.16 -44.51
CA MET A 1 32.08 26.69 -44.23
C MET A 1 31.16 27.89 -44.40
N LYS A 2 30.47 28.02 -45.54
CA LYS A 2 29.55 29.14 -45.77
C LYS A 2 28.27 28.84 -45.01
N VAL A 3 27.99 29.62 -43.98
CA VAL A 3 26.74 29.52 -43.25
C VAL A 3 25.71 30.28 -44.07
N GLU A 4 24.77 29.55 -44.66
CA GLU A 4 23.68 30.12 -45.45
C GLU A 4 22.73 30.89 -44.52
N LYS A 5 22.16 32.00 -45.00
CA LYS A 5 21.29 32.87 -44.19
C LYS A 5 20.05 32.15 -43.67
N GLU A 6 19.65 31.09 -44.35
CA GLU A 6 18.50 30.24 -44.02
C GLU A 6 18.76 29.39 -42.78
N ASP A 7 19.98 28.88 -42.61
CA ASP A 7 20.37 28.12 -41.42
C ASP A 7 20.40 29.02 -40.17
N VAL A 8 20.91 30.25 -40.32
CA VAL A 8 20.91 31.24 -39.22
C VAL A 8 19.49 31.63 -38.83
N LYS A 9 18.61 31.81 -39.82
CA LYS A 9 17.20 32.13 -39.57
C LYS A 9 16.48 31.00 -38.86
N LYS A 10 16.78 29.74 -39.23
CA LYS A 10 16.21 28.55 -38.61
C LYS A 10 16.65 28.37 -37.16
N VAL A 11 17.94 28.58 -36.89
CA VAL A 11 18.49 28.54 -35.51
C VAL A 11 17.96 29.69 -34.66
N LEU A 12 17.76 30.88 -35.23
CA LEU A 12 17.16 32.01 -34.51
C LEU A 12 15.69 31.74 -34.16
N LEU A 13 14.90 31.22 -35.10
CA LEU A 13 13.52 30.77 -34.84
C LEU A 13 13.50 29.72 -33.73
N GLU A 14 14.41 28.75 -33.82
CA GLU A 14 14.60 27.68 -32.83
C GLU A 14 15.03 28.20 -31.43
N LEU A 15 15.70 29.36 -31.35
CA LEU A 15 16.08 30.03 -30.10
C LEU A 15 14.94 30.87 -29.52
N PHE A 16 14.12 31.49 -30.37
CA PHE A 16 12.99 32.31 -29.94
C PHE A 16 11.72 31.50 -29.62
N ASN A 17 11.74 30.18 -29.79
CA ASN A 17 10.59 29.28 -29.54
C ASN A 17 9.32 29.72 -30.31
N GLU A 18 9.47 30.36 -31.48
CA GLU A 18 8.33 30.77 -32.33
C GLU A 18 7.81 29.64 -33.23
N ASP A 19 8.39 28.44 -33.09
CA ASP A 19 8.13 27.24 -33.91
C ASP A 19 6.76 26.58 -33.63
N GLY A 20 5.96 27.14 -32.73
CA GLY A 20 4.64 26.59 -32.37
C GLY A 20 4.67 25.29 -31.56
N GLU A 21 5.84 24.71 -31.33
CA GLU A 21 6.03 23.56 -30.45
C GLU A 21 6.46 24.02 -29.07
N GLU A 22 5.49 24.03 -28.13
CA GLU A 22 5.75 24.24 -26.71
C GLU A 22 6.77 23.18 -26.24
N ARG A 23 8.02 23.59 -26.07
CA ARG A 23 9.05 22.74 -25.48
C ARG A 23 8.67 22.41 -24.05
N GLU A 24 8.01 21.29 -23.85
CA GLU A 24 7.74 20.76 -22.52
C GLU A 24 9.08 20.47 -21.84
N GLY A 25 9.53 21.40 -20.99
CA GLY A 25 10.70 21.20 -20.15
C GLY A 25 10.56 19.89 -19.37
N LYS A 26 11.70 19.24 -19.04
CA LYS A 26 11.72 17.94 -18.34
C LYS A 26 10.78 17.95 -17.14
N LYS A 27 9.60 17.34 -17.29
CA LYS A 27 8.63 17.20 -16.22
C LYS A 27 9.18 16.17 -15.23
N PHE A 28 9.47 16.63 -14.01
CA PHE A 28 9.83 15.73 -12.92
C PHE A 28 8.58 14.92 -12.54
N VAL A 29 8.48 13.71 -13.09
CA VAL A 29 7.44 12.76 -12.73
C VAL A 29 7.97 11.92 -11.57
N PHE A 30 7.41 12.11 -10.38
CA PHE A 30 7.68 11.19 -9.29
C PHE A 30 7.04 9.83 -9.62
N PRO A 31 7.82 8.75 -9.70
CA PRO A 31 7.26 7.42 -9.90
C PRO A 31 6.32 7.11 -8.72
N ARG A 32 5.06 6.83 -9.05
CA ARG A 32 3.99 6.65 -8.05
C ARG A 32 4.13 5.36 -7.22
N ASN A 33 4.97 4.42 -7.66
CA ASN A 33 5.28 3.17 -6.97
C ASN A 33 6.78 2.89 -7.14
N VAL A 34 7.54 3.02 -6.05
CA VAL A 34 8.93 2.54 -5.96
C VAL A 34 8.96 1.40 -4.94
N GLU A 35 8.08 0.42 -5.09
CA GLU A 35 8.15 -0.80 -4.29
C GLU A 35 9.22 -1.70 -4.92
N ALA A 36 10.30 -1.98 -4.18
CA ALA A 36 11.37 -2.90 -4.61
C ALA A 36 10.94 -4.38 -4.66
N SER A 37 9.65 -4.64 -4.43
CA SER A 37 9.09 -5.96 -4.13
C SER A 37 8.49 -6.61 -5.36
N TYR A 38 8.77 -7.90 -5.56
CA TYR A 38 8.24 -8.70 -6.67
C TYR A 38 6.71 -8.83 -6.56
N ASN A 39 5.99 -8.03 -7.34
CA ASN A 39 4.53 -8.06 -7.42
C ASN A 39 4.09 -9.25 -8.28
N LEU A 40 3.45 -10.26 -7.67
CA LEU A 40 2.83 -11.37 -8.40
C LEU A 40 1.51 -10.93 -9.05
N ILE A 41 0.83 -9.97 -8.42
CA ILE A 41 -0.39 -9.29 -8.87
C ILE A 41 -0.17 -7.79 -8.56
N PRO A 42 -0.73 -6.84 -9.32
CA PRO A 42 -0.64 -5.41 -8.98
C PRO A 42 -1.05 -5.14 -7.52
N GLY A 43 -0.08 -4.78 -6.68
CA GLY A 43 -0.30 -4.51 -5.25
C GLY A 43 -0.24 -5.73 -4.32
N LEU A 44 0.18 -6.90 -4.79
CA LEU A 44 0.38 -8.09 -3.96
C LEU A 44 1.78 -8.66 -4.20
N THR A 45 2.68 -8.46 -3.24
CA THR A 45 3.98 -9.13 -3.25
C THR A 45 3.81 -10.58 -2.82
N GLY A 46 4.59 -11.51 -3.37
CA GLY A 46 4.56 -12.92 -2.92
C GLY A 46 4.79 -13.10 -1.41
N MET A 47 5.65 -12.26 -0.81
CA MET A 47 5.84 -12.23 0.65
C MET A 47 4.57 -11.84 1.41
N ASP A 48 3.69 -11.04 0.82
CA ASP A 48 2.45 -10.59 1.46
C ASP A 48 1.43 -11.71 1.50
N VAL A 49 1.33 -12.45 0.40
CA VAL A 49 0.51 -13.65 0.31
C VAL A 49 0.86 -14.60 1.45
N ILE A 50 2.16 -14.90 1.62
CA ILE A 50 2.63 -15.77 2.69
C ILE A 50 2.28 -15.18 4.06
N LYS A 51 2.57 -13.89 4.29
CA LYS A 51 2.34 -13.25 5.59
C LYS A 51 0.87 -13.21 6.00
N TYR A 52 -0.03 -12.93 5.06
CA TYR A 52 -1.46 -12.76 5.35
C TYR A 52 -2.27 -14.06 5.27
N ILE A 53 -1.82 -15.06 4.52
CA ILE A 53 -2.53 -16.35 4.38
C ILE A 53 -2.03 -17.39 5.39
N SER A 54 -0.74 -17.36 5.77
CA SER A 54 -0.17 -18.38 6.66
C SER A 54 -0.90 -18.48 8.01
N ILE A 55 -1.14 -17.36 8.68
CA ILE A 55 -1.81 -17.34 9.99
C ILE A 55 -3.26 -17.87 9.88
N PRO A 56 -4.12 -17.35 8.98
CA PRO A 56 -5.44 -17.91 8.74
C PRO A 56 -5.43 -19.40 8.39
N ALA A 57 -4.47 -19.86 7.59
CA ALA A 57 -4.35 -21.27 7.19
C ALA A 57 -4.03 -22.16 8.41
N ILE A 58 -3.11 -21.76 9.27
CA ILE A 58 -2.77 -22.49 10.51
C ILE A 58 -3.99 -22.58 11.43
N ILE A 59 -4.70 -21.46 11.64
CA ILE A 59 -5.91 -21.42 12.46
C ILE A 59 -7.00 -22.33 11.87
N SER A 60 -7.14 -22.33 10.55
CA SER A 60 -8.12 -23.16 9.85
C SER A 60 -7.84 -24.65 10.03
N ILE A 61 -6.57 -25.06 9.93
CA ILE A 61 -6.15 -26.45 10.18
C ILE A 61 -6.47 -26.85 11.63
N LEU A 62 -6.19 -25.97 12.60
CA LEU A 62 -6.52 -26.20 14.01
C LEU A 62 -8.02 -26.40 14.22
N ILE A 63 -8.87 -25.58 13.59
CA ILE A 63 -10.33 -25.69 13.69
C ILE A 63 -10.83 -27.02 13.10
N LEU A 64 -10.27 -27.43 11.97
CA LEU A 64 -10.62 -28.71 11.34
C LEU A 64 -10.16 -29.91 12.17
N ALA A 65 -9.07 -29.80 12.92
CA ALA A 65 -8.54 -30.88 13.77
C ALA A 65 -9.30 -31.07 15.11
N ILE A 66 -10.26 -30.20 15.44
CA ILE A 66 -11.07 -30.33 16.65
C ILE A 66 -12.22 -31.32 16.35
N PRO A 67 -12.39 -32.44 17.08
CA PRO A 67 -13.58 -33.29 16.98
C PRO A 67 -14.84 -32.56 17.49
N PRO A 68 -16.07 -32.96 17.14
CA PRO A 68 -16.48 -34.22 16.50
C PRO A 68 -16.45 -34.17 14.97
N TYR A 69 -16.14 -35.32 14.36
CA TYR A 69 -16.12 -35.52 12.91
C TYR A 69 -17.37 -36.25 12.38
N SER A 70 -18.08 -36.94 13.27
CA SER A 70 -19.23 -37.79 12.95
C SER A 70 -20.52 -37.00 12.72
N VAL A 71 -20.61 -35.76 13.23
CA VAL A 71 -21.81 -34.93 13.12
C VAL A 71 -21.68 -34.02 11.90
N ALA A 72 -22.37 -34.38 10.81
CA ALA A 72 -22.31 -33.65 9.54
C ALA A 72 -22.65 -32.15 9.67
N ALA A 73 -23.67 -31.80 10.46
CA ALA A 73 -24.06 -30.40 10.67
C ALA A 73 -22.94 -29.55 11.29
N LEU A 74 -22.24 -30.08 12.30
CA LEU A 74 -21.10 -29.39 12.93
C LEU A 74 -19.90 -29.31 11.98
N TRP A 75 -19.71 -30.31 11.12
CA TRP A 75 -18.65 -30.30 10.11
C TRP A 75 -18.88 -29.21 9.06
N ILE A 76 -20.12 -29.07 8.57
CA ILE A 76 -20.51 -27.99 7.63
C ILE A 76 -20.23 -26.61 8.25
N ILE A 77 -20.60 -26.41 9.51
CA ILE A 77 -20.34 -25.15 10.22
C ILE A 77 -18.83 -24.87 10.29
N LYS A 78 -18.00 -25.87 10.61
CA LYS A 78 -16.52 -25.71 10.62
C LYS A 78 -15.98 -25.26 9.27
N VAL A 79 -16.45 -25.87 8.18
CA VAL A 79 -16.02 -25.48 6.83
C VAL A 79 -16.40 -24.03 6.53
N ILE A 80 -17.62 -23.60 6.89
CA ILE A 80 -18.05 -22.21 6.72
C ILE A 80 -17.14 -21.26 7.52
N VAL A 81 -16.84 -21.59 8.77
CA VAL A 81 -15.94 -20.78 9.61
C VAL A 81 -14.54 -20.69 9.02
N VAL A 82 -13.99 -21.79 8.53
CA VAL A 82 -12.69 -21.83 7.84
C VAL A 82 -12.69 -20.96 6.61
N LEU A 83 -13.74 -21.03 5.78
CA LEU A 83 -13.89 -20.19 4.60
C LEU A 83 -13.92 -18.70 4.96
N LEU A 84 -14.65 -18.32 6.02
CA LEU A 84 -14.69 -16.93 6.49
C LEU A 84 -13.32 -16.45 6.99
N ILE A 85 -12.59 -17.27 7.73
CA ILE A 85 -11.25 -16.95 8.23
C ILE A 85 -10.27 -16.74 7.07
N MET A 86 -10.28 -17.65 6.09
CA MET A 86 -9.44 -17.53 4.89
C MET A 86 -9.83 -16.32 4.05
N ALA A 87 -11.12 -16.08 3.84
CA ALA A 87 -11.61 -14.91 3.12
C ALA A 87 -11.16 -13.61 3.78
N CYS A 88 -11.23 -13.52 5.12
CA CYS A 88 -10.74 -12.37 5.87
C CYS A 88 -9.24 -12.12 5.65
N GLY A 89 -8.42 -13.18 5.68
CA GLY A 89 -6.99 -13.10 5.36
C GLY A 89 -6.72 -12.55 3.97
N PHE A 90 -7.45 -13.04 2.96
CA PHE A 90 -7.36 -12.54 1.59
C PHE A 90 -7.79 -11.08 1.45
N ILE A 91 -8.89 -10.70 2.09
CA ILE A 91 -9.37 -9.31 2.09
C ILE A 91 -8.31 -8.40 2.70
N LEU A 92 -7.69 -8.76 3.82
CA LEU A 92 -6.65 -7.95 4.45
C LEU A 92 -5.38 -7.80 3.58
N ALA A 93 -5.06 -8.82 2.78
CA ALA A 93 -3.93 -8.80 1.87
C ALA A 93 -4.16 -7.87 0.66
N ILE A 94 -5.37 -7.92 0.09
CA ILE A 94 -5.72 -7.21 -1.14
C ILE A 94 -6.24 -5.80 -0.85
N ALA A 95 -7.03 -5.63 0.21
CA ALA A 95 -7.74 -4.39 0.47
C ALA A 95 -6.78 -3.21 0.65
N ARG A 96 -7.10 -2.13 -0.08
CA ARG A 96 -6.45 -0.84 0.02
C ARG A 96 -7.48 0.15 0.57
N PRO A 97 -7.32 0.64 1.81
CA PRO A 97 -8.34 1.48 2.45
C PRO A 97 -8.41 2.87 1.82
N ILE A 98 -7.35 3.31 1.13
CA ILE A 98 -7.24 4.63 0.51
C ILE A 98 -7.13 4.47 -1.01
N ARG A 99 -8.21 4.81 -1.74
CA ARG A 99 -8.33 4.63 -3.20
C ARG A 99 -7.20 5.29 -4.01
N PHE A 100 -6.69 6.43 -3.54
CA PHE A 100 -5.67 7.21 -4.26
C PHE A 100 -4.23 6.81 -3.90
N ARG A 101 -4.04 5.84 -2.99
CA ARG A 101 -2.73 5.45 -2.46
C ARG A 101 -2.60 3.92 -2.40
N ASN A 102 -2.20 3.32 -3.53
CA ASN A 102 -2.06 1.87 -3.66
C ASN A 102 -0.90 1.27 -2.84
N ASN A 103 0.03 2.11 -2.37
CA ASN A 103 1.16 1.72 -1.52
C ASN A 103 0.78 1.54 -0.04
N ILE A 104 -0.39 2.03 0.40
CA ILE A 104 -0.78 1.95 1.82
C ILE A 104 -1.68 0.74 2.02
N ARG A 105 -1.21 -0.21 2.82
CA ARG A 105 -1.94 -1.44 3.10
C ARG A 105 -2.93 -1.26 4.24
N CYS A 106 -3.99 -2.08 4.27
CA CYS A 106 -4.99 -2.07 5.36
C CYS A 106 -4.35 -2.19 6.75
N VAL A 107 -3.41 -3.11 6.92
CA VAL A 107 -2.77 -3.36 8.23
C VAL A 107 -1.92 -2.18 8.70
N GLU A 108 -1.19 -1.53 7.79
CA GLU A 108 -0.41 -0.34 8.10
C GLU A 108 -1.30 0.85 8.43
N HIS A 109 -2.42 0.99 7.71
CA HIS A 109 -3.40 2.04 7.99
C HIS A 109 -4.01 1.88 9.39
N ILE A 110 -4.43 0.66 9.75
CA ILE A 110 -4.95 0.35 11.09
C ILE A 110 -3.88 0.62 12.15
N LYS A 111 -2.64 0.18 11.93
CA LYS A 111 -1.51 0.45 12.85
C LYS A 111 -1.30 1.95 13.04
N THR A 112 -1.41 2.73 11.96
CA THR A 112 -1.28 4.19 12.00
C THR A 112 -2.40 4.80 12.83
N ILE A 113 -3.65 4.40 12.62
CA ILE A 113 -4.81 4.86 13.40
C ILE A 113 -4.63 4.53 14.89
N LEU A 114 -4.28 3.29 15.22
CA LEU A 114 -4.04 2.87 16.60
C LEU A 114 -2.89 3.67 17.25
N SER A 115 -1.81 3.89 16.50
CA SER A 115 -0.69 4.72 16.96
C SER A 115 -1.10 6.17 17.19
N PHE A 116 -2.01 6.71 16.36
CA PHE A 116 -2.54 8.05 16.53
C PHE A 116 -3.37 8.18 17.81
N TYR A 117 -4.32 7.26 18.04
CA TYR A 117 -5.13 7.25 19.26
C TYR A 117 -4.29 7.10 20.53
N SER A 118 -3.29 6.21 20.51
CA SER A 118 -2.38 6.04 21.67
C SER A 118 -1.53 7.28 21.95
N ARG A 119 -1.21 8.08 20.93
CA ARG A 119 -0.43 9.32 21.05
C ARG A 119 -1.28 10.54 21.38
N GLN A 120 -2.54 10.61 20.96
CA GLN A 120 -3.45 11.70 21.35
C GLN A 120 -3.49 11.88 22.87
N LYS A 121 -3.56 10.77 23.63
CA LYS A 121 -3.49 10.82 25.10
C LYS A 121 -2.22 11.51 25.62
N LYS A 122 -1.08 11.45 24.92
CA LYS A 122 0.17 12.12 25.30
C LYS A 122 0.16 13.62 25.00
N PHE A 123 -0.49 14.04 23.92
CA PHE A 123 -0.57 15.46 23.54
C PHE A 123 -1.58 16.25 24.38
N PHE A 124 -2.54 15.58 25.03
CA PHE A 124 -3.47 16.19 25.98
C PHE A 124 -2.99 16.13 27.45
N LEU A 125 -1.86 15.49 27.73
CA LEU A 125 -1.26 15.60 29.07
C LEU A 125 -0.75 17.04 29.24
N ARG A 126 -1.23 17.69 30.31
CA ARG A 126 -0.72 19.01 30.71
C ARG A 126 0.81 18.91 30.78
N PRO A 127 1.56 19.83 30.15
CA PRO A 127 3.02 19.76 30.16
C PRO A 127 3.50 19.69 31.61
N LYS A 128 4.35 18.70 31.92
CA LYS A 128 4.92 18.55 33.26
C LYS A 128 5.65 19.84 33.60
N LYS A 129 5.32 20.48 34.73
CA LYS A 129 6.00 21.70 35.17
C LYS A 129 7.51 21.39 35.27
N ARG A 130 8.31 22.18 34.56
CA ARG A 130 9.77 22.04 34.53
C ARG A 130 10.29 22.30 35.95
N GLY A 131 10.66 21.24 36.68
CA GLY A 131 11.16 21.34 38.05
C GLY A 131 10.67 20.26 39.03
N GLU A 132 9.65 19.46 38.67
CA GLU A 132 9.21 18.36 39.54
C GLU A 132 10.09 17.10 39.35
N ILE A 133 11.12 16.99 40.19
CA ILE A 133 11.92 15.78 40.40
C ILE A 133 11.05 14.78 41.17
N LYS A 134 11.07 13.50 40.76
CA LYS A 134 10.36 12.41 41.44
C LYS A 134 11.03 12.06 42.76
#